data_AF-A0A9J6B0G0-F1
#
_entry.id   AF-A0A9J6B0G0-F1
#
_cell.length_a   1.000
_cell.length_b   1.000
_cell.length_c   1.000
_cell.angle_alpha   90.00
_cell.angle_beta   90.00
_cell.angle_gamma   90.00
#
_symmetry.space_group_name_H-M   'P 1'
#
loop_
_entity.id
_entity.type
_entity.pdbx_description
1 polymer ?
#
loop_
_entity_poly.entity_id
_entity_poly.type
_entity_poly.pdbx_seq_one_letter_code
_entity_poly.pdbx_strand_id
1 'polypeptide(L)'
;MKGITKNVSASFLTYHTLSSTFQDVAEEKPDGERKGESEIRLSPFGLAAYKMQDDVWQNTHTHKDYEKLCDLQNAADSWLKQLSYSHHDFNFFTAF
;
A
#
# COMPACT_ATOMS: atom_id res chain seq x y z
N MET A 1 35.02 13.15 3.32
CA MET A 1 34.38 12.00 2.63
C MET A 1 33.03 12.47 2.13
N LYS A 2 32.81 12.51 0.80
CA LYS A 2 31.49 12.77 0.23
C LYS A 2 30.65 11.51 0.49
N GLY A 3 29.66 11.60 1.37
CA GLY A 3 28.69 10.53 1.55
C GLY A 3 27.99 10.28 0.23
N ILE A 4 28.09 9.07 -0.31
CA ILE A 4 27.32 8.66 -1.47
C ILE A 4 25.87 8.56 -0.99
N THR A 5 25.07 9.60 -1.24
CA THR A 5 23.62 9.52 -1.08
C THR A 5 23.11 8.63 -2.20
N LYS A 6 22.90 7.34 -1.93
CA LYS A 6 22.12 6.48 -2.81
C LYS A 6 20.75 7.13 -2.95
N ASN A 7 20.38 7.52 -4.16
CA ASN A 7 19.06 8.07 -4.44
C ASN A 7 18.08 6.88 -4.38
N VAL A 8 17.41 6.71 -3.24
CA VAL A 8 16.41 5.67 -3.05
C VAL A 8 15.12 6.16 -3.73
N SER A 9 14.91 5.74 -4.97
CA SER A 9 13.64 5.96 -5.67
C SER A 9 12.71 4.80 -5.33
N ALA A 10 11.72 5.03 -4.47
CA ALA A 10 10.58 4.14 -4.31
C ALA A 10 9.36 4.79 -4.97
N SER A 11 8.59 4.00 -5.70
CA SER A 11 7.34 4.47 -6.29
C SER A 11 6.30 3.36 -6.12
N PHE A 12 5.12 3.75 -5.69
CA PHE A 12 4.05 2.80 -5.41
C PHE A 12 2.70 3.35 -5.87
N LEU A 13 1.77 2.43 -6.11
CA LEU A 13 0.39 2.68 -6.48
C LEU A 13 -0.51 2.00 -5.44
N THR A 14 -1.43 2.74 -4.83
CA THR A 14 -2.36 2.21 -3.82
C THR A 14 -3.81 2.36 -4.26
N TYR A 15 -4.65 1.41 -3.91
CA TYR A 15 -6.08 1.42 -4.18
C TYR A 15 -6.87 1.55 -2.87
N HIS A 16 -7.83 2.48 -2.86
CA HIS A 16 -8.60 2.86 -1.68
C HIS A 16 -10.09 2.85 -1.99
N THR A 17 -10.89 2.44 -1.01
CA THR A 17 -12.35 2.48 -1.10
C THR A 17 -12.87 3.82 -0.60
N LEU A 18 -13.47 4.63 -1.47
CA LEU A 18 -14.04 5.94 -1.09
C LEU A 18 -15.42 5.82 -0.43
N SER A 19 -16.01 4.62 -0.36
CA SER A 19 -17.31 4.42 0.28
C SER A 19 -17.18 4.39 1.80
N SER A 20 -18.04 5.16 2.49
CA SER A 20 -18.07 5.22 3.96
C SER A 20 -18.49 3.91 4.62
N THR A 21 -19.12 3.00 3.87
CA THR A 21 -19.59 1.70 4.38
C THR A 21 -18.46 0.74 4.76
N PHE A 22 -17.22 1.00 4.34
CA PHE A 22 -16.07 0.12 4.58
C PHE A 22 -15.07 0.71 5.59
N GLN A 23 -15.37 1.86 6.19
CA GLN A 23 -14.47 2.52 7.15
C GLN A 23 -14.51 1.88 8.55
N ASP A 24 -15.47 1.00 8.81
CA ASP A 24 -15.70 0.39 10.13
C ASP A 24 -14.89 -0.91 10.35
N VAL A 25 -14.28 -1.46 9.29
CA VAL A 25 -13.54 -2.74 9.34
C VAL A 25 -12.02 -2.59 9.44
N ALA A 26 -11.49 -1.37 9.34
CA ALA A 26 -10.07 -1.17 9.09
C ALA A 26 -9.22 -0.71 10.29
N GLU A 27 -9.79 -0.45 11.48
CA GLU A 27 -8.99 0.01 12.63
C GLU A 27 -9.33 -0.67 13.96
N GLU A 28 -8.36 -1.42 14.49
CA GLU A 28 -8.11 -1.41 15.93
C GLU A 28 -7.62 0.00 16.29
N LYS A 29 -8.50 0.80 16.89
CA LYS A 29 -8.18 2.18 17.28
C LYS A 29 -7.07 2.16 18.34
N PRO A 30 -5.92 2.83 18.12
CA PRO A 30 -5.06 3.19 19.23
C PRO A 30 -5.83 4.20 20.08
N ASP A 31 -5.87 3.93 21.37
CA ASP A 31 -6.65 4.65 22.36
C ASP A 31 -6.45 6.18 22.27
N GLY A 32 -7.57 6.88 22.14
CA GLY A 32 -7.71 8.31 22.36
C GLY A 32 -7.06 9.25 21.35
N GLU A 33 -7.81 9.71 20.34
CA GLU A 33 -7.81 11.15 20.00
C GLU A 33 -9.04 11.63 19.19
N ARG A 34 -9.87 12.40 19.92
CA ARG A 34 -10.59 13.65 19.60
C ARG A 34 -11.35 13.80 18.27
N LYS A 35 -12.67 13.95 18.44
CA LYS A 35 -13.59 14.68 17.54
C LYS A 35 -13.05 16.09 17.24
N GLY A 36 -12.72 16.36 15.99
CA GLY A 36 -12.43 17.70 15.47
C GLY A 36 -12.05 17.59 14.01
N GLU A 37 -12.96 17.99 13.12
CA GLU A 37 -12.91 17.80 11.66
C GLU A 37 -13.09 16.32 11.23
N SER A 38 -13.97 16.09 10.25
CA SER A 38 -14.32 14.76 9.75
C SER A 38 -13.19 14.19 8.90
N GLU A 39 -12.05 13.90 9.51
CA GLU A 39 -10.93 13.23 8.86
C GLU A 39 -11.33 11.78 8.57
N ILE A 40 -11.40 11.43 7.29
CA ILE A 40 -11.70 10.09 6.83
C ILE A 40 -10.38 9.36 6.63
N ARG A 41 -10.15 8.29 7.40
CA ARG A 41 -9.04 7.36 7.16
C ARG A 41 -9.44 6.35 6.10
N LEU A 42 -8.65 6.27 5.04
CA LEU A 42 -8.82 5.31 3.96
C LEU A 42 -7.64 4.35 3.97
N SER A 43 -7.87 3.15 4.49
CA SER A 43 -6.88 2.08 4.43
C SER A 43 -6.83 1.53 3.01
N PRO A 44 -5.63 1.31 2.44
CA PRO A 44 -5.51 0.71 1.13
C PRO A 44 -5.98 -0.74 1.19
N PHE A 45 -6.77 -1.16 0.22
CA PHE A 45 -7.10 -2.57 0.02
C PHE A 45 -6.16 -3.24 -1.00
N GLY A 46 -5.43 -2.45 -1.78
CA GLY A 46 -4.50 -2.96 -2.78
C GLY A 46 -3.27 -2.07 -2.97
N LEU A 47 -2.18 -2.67 -3.44
CA LEU A 47 -0.88 -2.02 -3.64
C LEU A 47 -0.15 -2.60 -4.86
N ALA A 48 0.65 -1.78 -5.56
CA ALA A 48 1.74 -2.24 -6.40
C ALA A 48 2.97 -1.36 -6.12
N ALA A 49 4.15 -1.96 -5.97
CA ALA A 49 5.36 -1.23 -5.60
C ALA A 49 6.51 -1.54 -6.57
N TYR A 50 7.13 -0.50 -7.12
CA TYR A 50 8.29 -0.59 -8.00
C TYR A 50 9.53 -0.09 -7.28
N LYS A 51 10.64 -0.85 -7.38
CA LYS A 51 11.93 -0.52 -6.75
C LYS A 51 11.83 -0.30 -5.22
N MET A 52 10.86 -0.93 -4.57
CA MET A 52 10.78 -0.90 -3.11
C MET A 52 12.01 -1.65 -2.58
N GLN A 53 12.97 -0.91 -2.02
CA GLN A 53 14.17 -1.51 -1.45
C GLN A 53 13.76 -2.33 -0.23
N ASP A 54 13.99 -3.65 -0.28
CA ASP A 54 13.57 -4.61 0.75
C ASP A 54 14.06 -4.20 2.15
N ASP A 55 15.24 -3.61 2.25
CA ASP A 55 15.90 -3.22 3.50
C ASP A 55 15.42 -1.87 4.08
N VAL A 56 14.80 -1.00 3.26
CA VAL A 56 14.35 0.34 3.67
C VAL A 56 12.88 0.35 4.09
N TRP A 57 12.05 -0.45 3.41
CA TRP A 57 10.59 -0.39 3.58
C TRP A 57 9.99 -1.61 4.27
N GLN A 58 10.67 -2.75 4.23
CA GLN A 58 10.28 -3.92 5.00
C GLN A 58 11.13 -3.92 6.25
N ASN A 59 10.51 -4.08 7.41
CA ASN A 59 11.29 -4.44 8.57
C ASN A 59 11.80 -5.86 8.34
N THR A 60 13.06 -5.99 7.93
CA THR A 60 13.72 -7.28 7.65
C THR A 60 13.70 -8.24 8.85
N HIS A 61 13.31 -7.76 10.03
CA HIS A 61 13.11 -8.56 11.24
C HIS A 61 11.69 -9.13 11.37
N THR A 62 10.75 -8.82 10.47
CA THR A 62 9.33 -9.20 10.60
C THR A 62 8.73 -9.69 9.27
N HIS A 63 8.61 -11.01 9.12
CA HIS A 63 8.00 -11.69 7.96
C HIS A 63 6.59 -11.17 7.60
N LYS A 64 5.86 -10.63 8.60
CA LYS A 64 4.49 -10.13 8.45
C LYS A 64 4.35 -8.95 7.48
N ASP A 65 5.38 -8.10 7.37
CA ASP A 65 5.30 -6.92 6.49
C ASP A 65 5.35 -7.35 5.02
N TYR A 66 6.20 -8.32 4.70
CA TYR A 66 6.27 -8.91 3.36
C TYR A 66 4.99 -9.64 2.98
N GLU A 67 4.43 -10.45 3.87
CA GLU A 67 3.14 -11.13 3.64
C GLU A 67 2.03 -10.11 3.36
N LYS A 68 1.95 -9.04 4.16
CA LYS A 68 0.96 -7.98 3.95
C LYS A 68 1.12 -7.27 2.60
N LEU A 69 2.35 -7.03 2.15
CA LEU A 69 2.62 -6.46 0.82
C LEU A 69 2.14 -7.39 -0.29
N CYS A 70 2.45 -8.70 -0.18
CA CYS A 70 1.97 -9.73 -1.10
C CYS A 70 0.43 -9.80 -1.13
N ASP A 71 -0.22 -9.77 0.03
CA ASP A 71 -1.68 -9.80 0.13
C ASP A 71 -2.33 -8.58 -0.55
N LEU A 72 -1.80 -7.38 -0.31
CA LEU A 72 -2.27 -6.17 -0.96
C LEU A 72 -2.04 -6.18 -2.47
N GLN A 73 -0.91 -6.74 -2.94
CA GLN A 73 -0.65 -6.88 -4.37
C GLN A 73 -1.62 -7.87 -5.04
N ASN A 74 -1.86 -9.02 -4.40
CA ASN A 74 -2.82 -10.01 -4.88
C ASN A 74 -4.25 -9.47 -4.90
N ALA A 75 -4.62 -8.66 -3.89
CA ALA A 75 -5.92 -8.00 -3.83
C ALA A 75 -6.10 -6.98 -4.96
N ALA A 76 -5.08 -6.18 -5.27
CA ALA A 76 -5.10 -5.25 -6.39
C ALA A 76 -5.25 -5.98 -7.74
N ASP A 77 -4.46 -7.04 -7.97
CA ASP A 77 -4.52 -7.85 -9.20
C ASP A 77 -5.89 -8.49 -9.38
N SER A 78 -6.42 -9.12 -8.33
CA SER A 78 -7.74 -9.75 -8.35
C SER A 78 -8.86 -8.75 -8.64
N TRP A 79 -8.79 -7.57 -8.02
CA TRP A 79 -9.77 -6.51 -8.23
C TRP A 79 -9.76 -5.99 -9.68
N LEU A 80 -8.59 -5.74 -10.25
CA LEU A 80 -8.46 -5.31 -11.65
C LEU A 80 -8.96 -6.38 -12.63
N LYS A 81 -8.65 -7.65 -12.37
CA LYS A 81 -9.16 -8.79 -13.14
C LYS A 81 -10.68 -8.88 -13.09
N GLN A 82 -11.28 -8.69 -11.91
CA GLN A 82 -12.74 -8.69 -11.75
C GLN A 82 -13.41 -7.57 -12.56
N LEU A 83 -12.77 -6.41 -12.65
CA LEU A 83 -13.24 -5.29 -13.48
C LEU A 83 -12.98 -5.49 -14.98
N SER A 84 -12.29 -6.56 -15.37
CA SER A 84 -11.79 -6.77 -16.74
C SER A 84 -11.00 -5.56 -17.28
N TYR A 85 -10.29 -4.86 -16.38
CA TYR A 85 -9.61 -3.62 -16.68
C TYR A 85 -8.10 -3.79 -16.70
N SER A 86 -7.46 -3.47 -17.82
CA SER A 86 -6.01 -3.43 -17.94
C SER A 86 -5.49 -2.06 -17.50
N HIS A 87 -4.92 -2.02 -16.30
CA HIS A 87 -4.36 -0.79 -15.74
C HIS A 87 -2.89 -0.67 -16.10
N HIS A 88 -2.55 0.26 -16.99
CA HIS A 88 -1.17 0.43 -17.48
C HIS A 88 -0.19 0.67 -16.33
N ASP A 89 -0.51 1.57 -15.39
CA ASP A 89 0.39 1.81 -14.27
C ASP A 89 0.59 0.56 -13.41
N PHE A 90 -0.49 -0.18 -13.08
CA PHE A 90 -0.36 -1.44 -12.33
C PHE A 90 0.59 -2.41 -13.02
N ASN A 91 0.48 -2.57 -14.34
CA ASN A 91 1.38 -3.41 -15.11
C ASN A 91 2.81 -2.88 -15.04
N PHE A 92 3.03 -1.56 -15.15
CA PHE A 92 4.34 -0.96 -15.01
C PHE A 92 4.96 -1.20 -13.61
N PHE A 93 4.14 -1.08 -12.55
CA PHE A 93 4.57 -1.28 -11.17
C PHE A 93 4.83 -2.75 -10.80
N THR A 94 4.23 -3.69 -11.53
CA THR A 94 4.38 -5.14 -11.28
C THR A 94 5.23 -5.87 -12.32
N ALA A 95 5.66 -5.20 -13.39
CA ALA A 95 6.45 -5.79 -14.47
C ALA A 95 7.93 -5.98 -14.12
N PHE A 96 8.26 -6.73 -13.06
CA PHE A 96 9.63 -7.15 -12.75
C PHE A 96 9.66 -8.53 -12.09
#